data_AF-A0A9D4HNC1-F1
#
_entry.id   AF-A0A9D4HNC1-F1
#
_cell.length_a   1.000
_cell.length_b   1.000
_cell.length_c   1.000
_cell.angle_alpha   90.00
_cell.angle_beta   90.00
_cell.angle_gamma   90.00
#
_symmetry.space_group_name_H-M   'P 1'
#
loop_
_entity.id
_entity.type
_entity.pdbx_description
1 polymer ?
#
loop_
_entity_poly.entity_id
_entity_poly.type
_entity_poly.pdbx_seq_one_letter_code
_entity_poly.pdbx_strand_id
1 'polypeptide(L)'
;MRDATEIKLNISSFSGEVPVPRSESSFEDFKLEVDSVKVIYADHVVKQGLRRALKGQAKKKMLHMRADATVDEIMTELEDNFGNVASTDTLLSRFLSAEQDIGESVTQWGLRLEEMLLQVTRKTKIDDEEGGPC
;
A
#
# COMPACT_ATOMS: atom_id res chain seq x y z
N MET A 1 30.76 -4.63 -25.73
CA MET A 1 29.82 -3.63 -25.18
C MET A 1 28.54 -4.33 -24.73
N ARG A 2 28.57 -4.86 -23.51
CA ARG A 2 27.49 -5.39 -22.64
C ARG A 2 28.09 -5.25 -21.22
N ASP A 3 27.48 -4.78 -20.16
CA ASP A 3 26.09 -4.61 -19.75
C ASP A 3 25.99 -3.33 -18.90
N ALA A 4 25.05 -2.45 -19.21
CA ALA A 4 24.49 -1.60 -18.16
C ALA A 4 23.51 -2.52 -17.43
N THR A 5 23.89 -3.03 -16.26
CA THR A 5 23.03 -3.83 -15.39
C THR A 5 21.78 -3.02 -15.08
N GLU A 6 20.72 -3.21 -15.86
CA GLU A 6 19.41 -2.62 -15.61
C GLU A 6 18.93 -3.19 -14.28
N ILE A 7 19.03 -2.40 -13.20
CA ILE A 7 18.55 -2.81 -11.89
C ILE A 7 17.04 -3.03 -12.02
N LYS A 8 16.64 -4.30 -12.15
CA LYS A 8 15.24 -4.69 -12.25
C LYS A 8 14.69 -4.82 -10.84
N LEU A 9 14.14 -3.72 -10.34
CA LEU A 9 13.38 -3.72 -9.11
C LEU A 9 12.13 -4.62 -9.27
N ASN A 10 11.97 -5.59 -8.37
CA ASN A 10 10.81 -6.45 -8.33
C ASN A 10 9.86 -5.94 -7.24
N ILE A 11 8.84 -5.19 -7.64
CA ILE A 11 7.74 -4.77 -6.77
C ILE A 11 6.53 -5.63 -7.13
N SER A 12 5.80 -6.13 -6.12
CA SER A 12 4.55 -6.88 -6.32
C SER A 12 3.54 -6.10 -7.16
N SER A 13 2.72 -6.81 -7.94
CA SER A 13 1.71 -6.15 -8.78
C SER A 13 0.54 -5.61 -7.97
N PHE A 14 0.01 -4.46 -8.39
CA PHE A 14 -1.15 -3.81 -7.77
C PHE A 14 -2.06 -3.19 -8.84
N SER A 15 -3.34 -3.54 -8.84
CA SER A 15 -4.35 -3.01 -9.78
C SER A 15 -5.35 -2.03 -9.16
N GLY A 16 -5.55 -2.11 -7.84
CA GLY A 16 -6.65 -1.45 -7.13
C GLY A 16 -8.02 -2.12 -7.28
N GLU A 17 -8.07 -3.38 -7.74
CA GLU A 17 -9.32 -4.14 -7.85
C GLU A 17 -9.76 -4.74 -6.50
N VAL A 18 -11.09 -4.79 -6.29
CA VAL A 18 -11.72 -5.40 -5.11
C VAL A 18 -12.76 -6.43 -5.59
N PRO A 19 -12.65 -7.71 -5.22
CA PRO A 19 -11.64 -8.31 -4.35
C PRO A 19 -10.23 -8.36 -4.98
N VAL A 20 -9.19 -8.31 -4.15
CA VAL A 20 -7.78 -8.32 -4.60
C VAL A 20 -7.47 -9.63 -5.35
N PRO A 21 -6.96 -9.58 -6.60
CA PRO A 21 -6.57 -10.78 -7.32
C PRO A 21 -5.47 -11.57 -6.59
N ARG A 22 -5.51 -12.90 -6.66
CA ARG A 22 -4.56 -13.79 -5.95
C ARG A 22 -3.08 -13.54 -6.27
N SER A 23 -2.78 -13.00 -7.45
CA SER A 23 -1.41 -12.70 -7.91
C SER A 23 -0.99 -11.25 -7.63
N GLU A 24 -1.78 -10.50 -6.88
CA GLU A 24 -1.58 -9.08 -6.64
C GLU A 24 -1.65 -8.77 -5.14
N SER A 25 -1.09 -7.64 -4.76
CA SER A 25 -1.05 -7.17 -3.38
C SER A 25 -2.24 -6.27 -3.07
N SER A 26 -2.62 -6.21 -1.79
CA SER A 26 -3.43 -5.11 -1.27
C SER A 26 -2.68 -3.78 -1.43
N PHE A 27 -3.38 -2.66 -1.32
CA PHE A 27 -2.73 -1.36 -1.40
C PHE A 27 -1.78 -1.15 -0.21
N GLU A 28 -2.16 -1.61 0.97
CA GLU A 28 -1.38 -1.54 2.20
C GLU A 28 -0.06 -2.32 2.09
N ASP A 29 -0.10 -3.56 1.59
CA ASP A 29 1.10 -4.37 1.37
C ASP A 29 2.00 -3.74 0.30
N PHE A 30 1.40 -3.27 -0.78
CA PHE A 30 2.10 -2.60 -1.86
C PHE A 30 2.82 -1.33 -1.37
N LYS A 31 2.15 -0.51 -0.55
CA LYS A 31 2.73 0.71 0.04
C LYS A 31 3.94 0.39 0.89
N LEU A 32 3.86 -0.61 1.77
CA LEU A 32 4.99 -1.03 2.62
C LEU A 32 6.18 -1.50 1.79
N GLU A 33 5.92 -2.27 0.73
CA GLU A 33 6.97 -2.71 -0.18
C GLU A 33 7.64 -1.52 -0.86
N VAL A 34 6.85 -0.56 -1.37
CA VAL A 34 7.36 0.66 -2.00
C VAL A 34 8.19 1.51 -1.02
N ASP A 35 7.73 1.68 0.22
CA ASP A 35 8.47 2.42 1.25
C ASP A 35 9.80 1.74 1.57
N SER A 36 9.84 0.40 1.61
CA SER A 36 11.09 -0.34 1.85
C SER A 36 12.12 -0.15 0.72
N VAL A 37 11.69 -0.15 -0.55
CA VAL A 37 12.59 0.01 -1.69
C VAL A 37 13.04 1.46 -1.89
N LYS A 38 12.23 2.45 -1.48
CA LYS A 38 12.60 3.89 -1.53
C LYS A 38 13.80 4.22 -0.66
N VAL A 39 14.00 3.51 0.44
CA VAL A 39 15.16 3.70 1.34
C VAL A 39 16.46 3.21 0.67
N ILE A 40 16.36 2.26 -0.26
CA ILE A 40 17.51 1.55 -0.84
C ILE A 40 17.88 2.09 -2.23
N TYR A 41 16.87 2.44 -3.03
CA TYR A 41 17.04 2.75 -4.45
C TYR A 41 16.72 4.21 -4.77
N ALA A 42 17.40 4.74 -5.81
CA ALA A 42 17.12 6.07 -6.30
C ALA A 42 15.69 6.19 -6.88
N ASP A 43 15.09 7.36 -6.73
CA ASP A 43 13.71 7.67 -7.14
C ASP A 43 13.37 7.23 -8.58
N HIS A 44 14.27 7.48 -9.54
CA HIS A 44 14.05 7.08 -10.94
C HIS A 44 13.98 5.56 -11.15
N VAL A 45 14.72 4.76 -10.36
CA VAL A 45 14.68 3.28 -10.40
C VAL A 45 13.36 2.80 -9.83
N VAL A 46 12.93 3.37 -8.70
CA VAL A 46 11.65 3.06 -8.07
C VAL A 46 10.48 3.41 -8.99
N LYS A 47 10.49 4.59 -9.65
CA LYS A 47 9.48 4.96 -10.67
C LYS A 47 9.39 3.94 -11.80
N GLN A 48 10.53 3.44 -12.28
CA GLN A 48 10.52 2.42 -13.33
C GLN A 48 9.91 1.10 -12.82
N GLY A 49 10.20 0.73 -11.56
CA GLY A 49 9.56 -0.39 -10.87
C GLY A 49 8.03 -0.23 -10.77
N LEU A 50 7.58 0.92 -10.25
CA LEU A 50 6.16 1.26 -10.13
C LEU A 50 5.41 1.17 -11.46
N ARG A 51 5.99 1.71 -12.55
CA ARG A 51 5.39 1.63 -13.90
C ARG A 51 5.15 0.19 -14.37
N ARG A 52 5.98 -0.76 -13.92
CA ARG A 52 5.86 -2.19 -14.25
C ARG A 52 4.90 -2.92 -13.31
N ALA A 53 4.90 -2.55 -12.03
CA ALA A 53 4.10 -3.16 -10.98
C ALA A 53 2.62 -2.79 -11.05
N LEU A 54 2.31 -1.52 -11.35
CA LEU A 54 0.94 -1.05 -11.45
C LEU A 54 0.20 -1.67 -12.65
N LYS A 55 -1.04 -2.11 -12.41
CA LYS A 55 -1.98 -2.69 -13.39
C LYS A 55 -3.33 -1.97 -13.32
N GLY A 56 -4.26 -2.37 -14.19
CA GLY A 56 -5.67 -1.97 -14.08
C GLY A 56 -5.91 -0.47 -13.90
N GLN A 57 -6.72 -0.12 -12.90
CA GLN A 57 -7.09 1.26 -12.58
C GLN A 57 -5.93 2.04 -11.96
N ALA A 58 -5.12 1.41 -11.11
CA ALA A 58 -3.95 2.05 -10.51
C ALA A 58 -2.94 2.53 -11.57
N LYS A 59 -2.71 1.73 -12.62
CA LYS A 59 -1.88 2.16 -13.76
C LYS A 59 -2.48 3.33 -14.53
N LYS A 60 -3.80 3.34 -14.75
CA LYS A 60 -4.48 4.44 -15.45
C LYS A 60 -4.35 5.75 -14.66
N LYS A 61 -4.46 5.70 -13.32
CA LYS A 61 -4.25 6.85 -12.44
C LYS A 61 -2.85 7.43 -12.60
N MET A 62 -1.82 6.59 -12.50
CA MET A 62 -0.42 7.00 -12.72
C MET A 62 -0.20 7.62 -14.12
N LEU A 63 -0.85 7.10 -15.17
CA LEU A 63 -0.72 7.64 -16.53
C LEU A 63 -1.32 9.04 -16.71
N HIS A 64 -2.30 9.42 -15.89
CA HIS A 64 -2.88 10.77 -15.92
C HIS A 64 -2.07 11.79 -15.11
N MET A 65 -1.06 11.33 -14.36
CA MET A 65 -0.14 12.22 -13.66
C MET A 65 0.87 12.82 -14.63
N ARG A 66 1.46 13.95 -14.24
CA ARG A 66 2.56 14.57 -14.97
C ARG A 66 3.78 13.65 -15.06
N ALA A 67 4.51 13.71 -16.17
CA ALA A 67 5.60 12.77 -16.46
C ALA A 67 6.77 12.84 -15.46
N ASP A 68 6.92 13.97 -14.79
CA ASP A 68 7.94 14.30 -13.79
C ASP A 68 7.49 14.03 -12.34
N ALA A 69 6.26 13.56 -12.12
CA ALA A 69 5.73 13.26 -10.79
C ALA A 69 6.70 12.38 -9.98
N THR A 70 6.94 12.73 -8.72
CA THR A 70 7.82 11.99 -7.80
C THR A 70 7.22 10.65 -7.38
N VAL A 71 8.01 9.75 -6.83
CA VAL A 71 7.45 8.52 -6.22
C VAL A 71 6.45 8.87 -5.13
N ASP A 72 6.76 9.86 -4.30
CA ASP A 72 5.86 10.31 -3.21
C ASP A 72 4.52 10.78 -3.76
N GLU A 73 4.52 11.61 -4.81
CA GLU A 73 3.28 12.09 -5.43
C GLU A 73 2.46 10.96 -6.02
N ILE A 74 3.11 9.95 -6.63
CA ILE A 74 2.42 8.76 -7.15
C ILE A 74 1.79 7.99 -5.99
N MET A 75 2.51 7.80 -4.89
CA MET A 75 2.00 7.06 -3.74
C MET A 75 0.87 7.80 -3.02
N THR A 76 0.93 9.13 -2.93
CA THR A 76 -0.16 9.96 -2.39
C THR A 76 -1.42 9.82 -3.25
N GLU A 77 -1.31 9.94 -4.58
CA GLU A 77 -2.48 9.76 -5.46
C GLU A 77 -3.06 8.33 -5.32
N LEU A 78 -2.21 7.31 -5.16
CA LEU A 78 -2.72 5.95 -4.95
C LEU A 78 -3.39 5.79 -3.57
N GLU A 79 -2.86 6.41 -2.51
CA GLU A 79 -3.48 6.43 -1.18
C GLU A 79 -4.86 7.10 -1.22
N ASP A 80 -4.98 8.25 -1.88
CA ASP A 80 -6.23 8.99 -1.95
C ASP A 80 -7.34 8.21 -2.67
N ASN A 81 -6.98 7.30 -3.58
CA ASN A 81 -7.94 6.55 -4.40
C ASN A 81 -8.15 5.10 -3.95
N PHE A 82 -7.14 4.48 -3.35
CA PHE A 82 -7.15 3.04 -3.01
C PHE A 82 -6.81 2.76 -1.55
N GLY A 83 -6.40 3.78 -0.79
CA GLY A 83 -6.17 3.70 0.64
C GLY A 83 -7.45 3.43 1.43
N ASN A 84 -7.27 2.93 2.65
CA ASN A 84 -8.38 2.62 3.53
C ASN A 84 -8.95 3.90 4.14
N VAL A 85 -10.10 4.35 3.62
CA VAL A 85 -10.82 5.56 4.08
C VAL A 85 -11.59 5.34 5.39
N ALA A 86 -11.50 4.15 6.01
CA ALA A 86 -12.18 3.90 7.27
C ALA A 86 -11.65 4.80 8.39
N SER A 87 -12.55 5.43 9.15
CA SER A 87 -12.17 6.18 10.34
C SER A 87 -11.54 5.26 11.39
N THR A 88 -10.71 5.83 12.25
CA THR A 88 -10.10 5.11 13.39
C THR A 88 -11.16 4.38 14.23
N ASP A 89 -12.31 5.01 14.47
CA ASP A 89 -13.45 4.39 15.18
C ASP A 89 -14.02 3.17 14.43
N THR A 90 -14.12 3.24 13.10
CA THR A 90 -14.62 2.13 12.27
C THR A 90 -13.64 0.96 12.30
N LEU A 91 -12.34 1.24 12.22
CA LEU A 91 -11.29 0.22 12.29
C LEU A 91 -11.26 -0.45 13.67
N LEU A 92 -11.35 0.35 14.74
CA LEU A 92 -11.37 -0.16 16.10
C LEU A 92 -12.64 -0.97 16.37
N SER A 93 -13.80 -0.52 15.89
CA SER A 93 -15.06 -1.25 16.00
C SER A 93 -14.98 -2.61 15.30
N ARG A 94 -14.37 -2.68 14.11
CA ARG A 94 -14.13 -3.95 13.41
C ARG A 94 -13.25 -4.89 14.23
N PHE A 95 -12.14 -4.40 14.78
CA PHE A 95 -11.26 -5.19 15.62
C PHE A 95 -11.98 -5.74 16.86
N LEU A 96 -12.71 -4.88 17.58
CA LEU A 96 -13.41 -5.26 18.82
C LEU A 96 -14.58 -6.23 18.58
N SER A 97 -15.16 -6.20 17.37
CA SER A 97 -16.31 -7.06 17.01
C SER A 97 -15.88 -8.30 16.24
N ALA A 98 -14.58 -8.49 15.99
CA ALA A 98 -14.10 -9.62 15.22
C ALA A 98 -14.08 -10.90 16.08
N GLU A 99 -14.59 -11.98 15.52
CA GLU A 99 -14.53 -13.33 16.09
C GLU A 99 -13.76 -14.26 15.13
N GLN A 100 -13.21 -15.35 15.69
CA GLN A 100 -12.58 -16.39 14.89
C GLN A 100 -13.63 -17.09 14.03
N ASP A 101 -13.40 -17.17 12.72
CA ASP A 101 -14.35 -17.80 11.80
C ASP A 101 -14.36 -19.34 11.96
N ILE A 102 -15.51 -19.95 11.64
CA ILE A 102 -15.64 -21.41 11.67
C ILE A 102 -14.72 -22.01 10.61
N GLY A 103 -13.70 -22.76 11.06
CA GLY A 103 -12.70 -23.38 10.19
C GLY A 103 -11.44 -22.53 9.98
N GLU A 104 -11.36 -21.33 10.56
CA GLU A 104 -10.13 -20.53 10.59
C GLU A 104 -9.17 -21.12 11.64
N SER A 105 -7.91 -21.32 11.27
CA SER A 105 -6.89 -21.74 12.24
C SER A 105 -6.54 -20.61 13.21
N VAL A 106 -6.05 -20.94 14.41
CA VAL A 106 -5.60 -19.94 15.39
C VAL A 106 -4.55 -19.00 14.82
N THR A 107 -3.66 -19.51 13.97
CA THR A 107 -2.63 -18.70 13.30
C THR A 107 -3.24 -17.72 12.31
N GLN A 108 -4.19 -18.16 11.46
CA GLN A 108 -4.87 -17.27 10.51
C GLN A 108 -5.66 -16.18 11.25
N TRP A 109 -6.36 -16.57 12.32
CA TRP A 109 -7.08 -15.63 13.17
C TRP A 109 -6.16 -14.59 13.81
N GLY A 110 -5.02 -15.04 14.35
CA GLY A 110 -4.02 -14.15 14.93
C GLY A 110 -3.45 -13.13 13.93
N LEU A 111 -3.12 -13.59 12.71
CA LEU A 111 -2.62 -12.72 11.64
C LEU A 111 -3.67 -11.67 11.23
N ARG A 112 -4.94 -12.08 11.13
CA ARG A 112 -6.05 -11.17 10.80
C ARG A 112 -6.28 -10.12 11.88
N LEU A 113 -6.21 -10.49 13.16
CA LEU A 113 -6.28 -9.54 14.27
C LEU A 113 -5.11 -8.56 14.26
N GLU A 114 -3.90 -9.05 14.00
CA GLU A 114 -2.70 -8.21 13.90
C GLU A 114 -2.82 -7.18 12.77
N GLU A 115 -3.31 -7.61 11.60
CA GLU A 115 -3.56 -6.72 10.46
C GLU A 115 -4.54 -5.59 10.83
N MET A 116 -5.66 -5.93 11.50
CA MET A 116 -6.64 -4.93 11.96
C MET A 116 -6.02 -3.93 12.96
N LEU A 117 -5.20 -4.39 13.91
CA LEU A 117 -4.51 -3.53 14.87
C LEU A 117 -3.49 -2.62 14.19
N LEU A 118 -2.74 -3.14 13.22
CA LEU A 118 -1.76 -2.36 12.47
C LEU A 118 -2.44 -1.26 11.64
N GLN A 119 -3.64 -1.50 11.11
CA GLN A 119 -4.43 -0.46 10.43
C GLN A 119 -4.84 0.66 11.41
N VAL A 120 -5.36 0.31 12.59
CA VAL A 120 -5.73 1.30 13.64
C VAL A 120 -4.51 2.12 14.07
N THR A 121 -3.41 1.46 14.40
CA THR A 121 -2.18 2.10 14.93
C THR A 121 -1.54 3.04 13.93
N ARG A 122 -1.55 2.67 12.64
CA ARG A 122 -1.00 3.53 11.58
C ARG A 122 -1.86 4.77 11.38
N LYS A 123 -3.18 4.63 11.43
CA LYS A 123 -4.07 5.77 11.26
C LYS A 123 -3.99 6.76 12.43
N THR A 124 -3.92 6.27 13.66
CA THR A 124 -3.72 7.14 14.84
C THR A 124 -2.45 7.98 14.74
N LYS A 125 -1.33 7.38 14.29
CA LYS A 125 -0.07 8.12 14.10
C LYS A 125 -0.15 9.21 13.03
N ILE A 126 -0.96 9.02 11.98
CA ILE A 126 -1.16 10.01 10.92
C ILE A 126 -2.04 11.16 11.44
N ASP A 127 -3.12 10.84 12.17
CA ASP A 127 -4.03 11.84 12.73
C ASP A 127 -3.31 12.75 13.76
N ASP A 128 -2.31 12.24 14.49
CA ASP A 128 -1.49 13.01 15.44
C ASP A 128 -0.50 13.98 14.75
N GLU A 129 -0.07 13.72 13.51
CA GLU A 129 0.89 14.57 12.77
C GLU A 129 0.22 15.75 12.04
N GLU A 130 -1.07 15.64 11.68
CA GLU A 130 -1.84 16.77 11.13
C GLU A 130 -2.38 17.72 12.21
N GLY A 131 -2.31 17.33 13.48
CA GLY A 131 -2.69 18.12 14.65
C GLY A 131 -1.59 19.06 15.16
N GLY A 132 -1.06 19.95 14.32
CA GLY A 132 -0.24 21.07 14.78
C GLY A 132 -1.05 22.01 15.70
N PRO A 133 -0.43 22.60 16.75
CA PRO A 133 -1.18 23.28 17.81
C PRO A 133 -1.96 24.48 17.27
N CYS A 134 -3.24 24.56 17.67
CA CYS A 134 -4.07 25.75 17.52
C CYS A 134 -3.43 27.00 18.15
#